data_AF-A0A652KIX6-F1
#
_entry.id   AF-A0A652KIX6-F1
#
_cell.length_a   1.000
_cell.length_b   1.000
_cell.length_c   1.000
_cell.angle_alpha   90.00
_cell.angle_beta   90.00
_cell.angle_gamma   90.00
#
_symmetry.space_group_name_H-M   'P 1'
#
loop_
_entity.id
_entity.type
_entity.pdbx_description
1 polymer ?
#
loop_
_entity_poly.entity_id
_entity_poly.type
_entity_poly.pdbx_seq_one_letter_code
_entity_poly.pdbx_strand_id
1 'polypeptide(L)'
;MTTKTYLELSQDGGGAHKFYEVTVEDLVVSVRYGRIGAAGQTQTSTFATAEKARAAAAKKIGEKVRKGYAPAVQGQRAARSVTRREVASAPSTARAVAPVLWRFRTGSAAFGIHVDDERCWVGNQSGDVYTLSHSGEVQARFSLPDGVKCLVADDFWIYAGCDDGRVYDLSSKLPFAAYDIAADVDIFWLDIHEGVLDVADRSGRLTVIDHEDEHQWSRTGRGEHAWMVRADDRGVYHGHTGGVTAYAPDGGGELWHTATEGGVLFGWQEDDSVYAGTARRKVQRLAKKDGRIEAVYACDSPVYSCATSPGGRFVFAADSASSVYCFAEDGTRLWKLGTGGGSALSMQYRDERLYLVTTDGSLVCVDASEAAITAAQQGTVPVARDVKLAAALPTYEPATTVSAVTTVVSAPAGSVVVECVQEGGRTRVHVLTDGYERSWNVQFPRAIREPGARYAVDALHAASGGFYRVRGDIRRLL
;
A
#
# COMPACT_ATOMS: atom_id res chain seq x y z
N MET A 1 -18.33 30.56 23.29
CA MET A 1 -17.00 31.13 22.95
C MET A 1 -16.10 29.98 22.58
N THR A 2 -15.61 29.95 21.35
CA THR A 2 -14.77 28.86 20.85
C THR A 2 -13.32 29.14 21.20
N THR A 3 -12.65 28.22 21.91
CA THR A 3 -11.21 28.30 22.17
C THR A 3 -10.48 27.23 21.37
N LYS A 4 -9.32 27.58 20.81
CA LYS A 4 -8.50 26.69 19.98
C LYS A 4 -7.05 26.74 20.46
N THR A 5 -6.45 25.58 20.70
CA THR A 5 -5.03 25.42 21.04
C THR A 5 -4.39 24.49 20.02
N TYR A 6 -3.37 24.99 19.31
CA TYR A 6 -2.63 24.23 18.30
C TYR A 6 -1.19 24.05 18.75
N LEU A 7 -0.74 22.79 18.77
CA LEU A 7 0.59 22.38 19.19
C LEU A 7 1.27 21.57 18.09
N GLU A 8 2.58 21.67 18.00
CA GLU A 8 3.42 20.86 17.11
C GLU A 8 4.55 20.18 17.87
N LEU A 9 4.91 18.97 17.42
CA LEU A 9 6.12 18.26 17.81
C LEU A 9 6.91 17.96 16.54
N SER A 10 8.10 18.53 16.41
CA SER A 10 9.01 18.30 15.29
C SER A 10 10.41 18.01 15.83
N GLN A 11 10.92 16.82 15.58
CA GLN A 11 12.27 16.39 15.95
C GLN A 11 13.18 16.41 14.72
N ASP A 12 14.44 16.82 14.91
CA ASP A 12 15.47 16.77 13.88
C ASP A 12 15.90 15.32 13.61
N GLY A 13 16.52 15.05 12.46
CA GLY A 13 17.02 13.72 12.12
C GLY A 13 15.95 12.68 11.77
N GLY A 14 14.77 13.14 11.36
CA GLY A 14 13.70 12.27 10.89
C GLY A 14 12.71 11.84 11.96
N GLY A 15 12.81 12.20 13.25
CA GLY A 15 11.87 11.76 14.33
C GLY A 15 10.40 12.22 14.23
N ALA A 16 9.66 12.41 15.32
CA ALA A 16 8.26 12.83 15.25
C ALA A 16 8.06 14.17 14.50
N HIS A 17 7.04 14.27 13.63
CA HIS A 17 6.64 15.50 12.93
C HIS A 17 5.11 15.61 12.84
N LYS A 18 4.49 16.02 13.94
CA LYS A 18 3.06 15.87 14.19
C LYS A 18 2.46 17.16 14.74
N PHE A 19 1.18 17.39 14.45
CA PHE A 19 0.39 18.43 15.10
C PHE A 19 -0.66 17.81 16.03
N TYR A 20 -1.10 18.62 16.98
CA TYR A 20 -2.20 18.30 17.87
C TYR A 20 -2.98 19.57 18.18
N GLU A 21 -4.28 19.54 17.93
CA GLU A 21 -5.17 20.66 18.04
C GLU A 21 -6.33 20.28 18.95
N VAL A 22 -6.66 21.17 19.89
CA VAL A 22 -7.81 21.02 20.77
C VAL A 22 -8.68 22.25 20.62
N THR A 23 -9.94 22.03 20.24
CA THR A 23 -10.97 23.05 20.13
C THR A 23 -12.05 22.78 21.15
N VAL A 24 -12.48 23.80 21.89
CA VAL A 24 -13.61 23.73 22.81
C VAL A 24 -14.70 24.67 22.32
N GLU A 25 -15.88 24.11 22.05
CA GLU A 25 -17.08 24.83 21.65
C GLU A 25 -18.21 24.43 22.59
N ASP A 26 -18.51 25.31 23.54
CA ASP A 26 -19.51 25.12 24.60
C ASP A 26 -19.31 23.83 25.42
N LEU A 27 -20.07 22.77 25.10
CA LEU A 27 -20.02 21.46 25.76
C LEU A 27 -19.14 20.44 25.04
N VAL A 28 -18.63 20.81 23.86
CA VAL A 28 -17.97 19.91 22.93
C VAL A 28 -16.48 20.18 22.92
N VAL A 29 -15.69 19.13 23.06
CA VAL A 29 -14.23 19.16 22.85
C VAL A 29 -13.92 18.36 21.60
N SER A 30 -13.36 19.05 20.60
CA SER A 30 -12.86 18.44 19.37
C SER A 30 -11.34 18.39 19.42
N VAL A 31 -10.77 17.24 19.13
CA VAL A 31 -9.33 17.02 19.05
C VAL A 31 -8.97 16.65 17.63
N ARG A 32 -8.12 17.44 16.98
CA ARG A 32 -7.60 17.15 15.65
C ARG A 32 -6.11 16.86 15.71
N TYR A 33 -5.64 15.77 15.11
CA TYR A 33 -4.23 15.38 15.16
C TYR A 33 -3.78 14.71 13.88
N GLY A 34 -2.49 14.81 13.56
CA GLY A 34 -1.94 14.21 12.35
C GLY A 34 -0.51 14.65 12.06
N ARG A 35 -0.04 14.37 10.85
CA ARG A 35 1.23 14.91 10.33
C ARG A 35 1.06 16.40 10.03
N ILE A 36 2.07 17.20 10.34
CA ILE A 36 2.04 18.64 10.02
C ILE A 36 1.83 18.83 8.51
N GLY A 37 0.91 19.71 8.14
CA GLY A 37 0.51 19.97 6.75
C GLY A 37 -0.59 19.06 6.20
N ALA A 38 -0.94 17.97 6.90
CA ALA A 38 -2.09 17.14 6.55
C ALA A 38 -3.39 17.64 7.21
N ALA A 39 -4.55 17.18 6.70
CA ALA A 39 -5.85 17.49 7.30
C ALA A 39 -5.97 16.95 8.74
N GLY A 40 -5.38 15.78 9.00
CA GLY A 40 -5.44 15.06 10.27
C GLY A 40 -6.78 14.37 10.51
N GLN A 41 -6.87 13.66 11.64
CA GLN A 41 -8.09 13.00 12.12
C GLN A 41 -8.71 13.84 13.24
N THR A 42 -10.04 13.87 13.30
CA THR A 42 -10.79 14.61 14.33
C THR A 42 -11.59 13.65 15.19
N GLN A 43 -11.50 13.80 16.51
CA GLN A 43 -12.34 13.12 17.48
C GLN A 43 -13.11 14.14 18.32
N THR A 44 -14.39 13.89 18.54
CA THR A 44 -15.26 14.79 19.28
C THR A 44 -15.77 14.12 20.56
N SER A 45 -15.87 14.87 21.65
CA SER A 45 -16.44 14.41 22.90
C SER A 45 -17.33 15.48 23.50
N THR A 46 -18.53 15.09 23.92
CA THR A 46 -19.50 16.00 24.56
C THR A 46 -19.51 15.79 26.07
N PHE A 47 -19.56 16.88 26.82
CA PHE A 47 -19.52 16.88 28.29
C PHE A 47 -20.78 17.50 28.87
N ALA A 48 -21.14 17.07 30.08
CA ALA A 48 -22.35 17.56 30.76
C ALA A 48 -22.31 19.06 31.11
N THR A 49 -21.11 19.65 31.23
CA THR A 49 -20.94 21.07 31.56
C THR A 49 -19.74 21.66 30.82
N ALA A 50 -19.79 22.97 30.58
CA ALA A 50 -18.68 23.70 29.94
C ALA A 50 -17.39 23.66 30.77
N GLU A 51 -17.50 23.62 32.11
CA GLU A 51 -16.36 23.46 33.00
C GLU A 51 -15.66 22.11 32.81
N LYS A 52 -16.44 21.02 32.71
CA LYS A 52 -15.89 19.68 32.42
C LYS A 52 -15.25 19.60 31.04
N ALA A 53 -15.84 20.24 30.02
CA ALA A 53 -15.25 20.33 28.69
C ALA A 53 -13.88 21.04 28.73
N ARG A 54 -13.80 22.19 29.40
CA ARG A 54 -12.54 22.94 29.57
C ARG A 54 -11.48 22.15 30.35
N ALA A 55 -11.86 21.48 31.44
CA ALA A 55 -10.96 20.66 32.22
C ALA A 55 -10.41 19.46 31.41
N ALA A 56 -11.26 18.81 30.63
CA ALA A 56 -10.86 17.72 29.73
C ALA A 56 -9.91 18.20 28.64
N ALA A 57 -10.18 19.37 28.02
CA ALA A 57 -9.30 19.98 27.04
C ALA A 57 -7.93 20.33 27.64
N ALA A 58 -7.90 20.97 28.82
CA ALA A 58 -6.66 21.30 29.53
C ALA A 58 -5.83 20.06 29.86
N LYS A 59 -6.48 18.95 30.27
CA LYS A 59 -5.82 17.67 30.50
C LYS A 59 -5.16 17.14 29.23
N LYS A 60 -5.88 17.10 28.10
CA LYS A 60 -5.35 16.64 26.80
C LYS A 60 -4.17 17.50 26.31
N ILE A 61 -4.26 18.82 26.47
CA ILE A 61 -3.18 19.75 26.14
C ILE A 61 -1.95 19.46 27.01
N GLY A 62 -2.12 19.40 28.34
CA GLY A 62 -1.02 19.14 29.28
C GLY A 62 -0.32 17.81 29.05
N GLU A 63 -1.06 16.76 28.69
CA GLU A 63 -0.48 15.46 28.31
C GLU A 63 0.44 15.55 27.09
N LYS A 64 0.07 16.33 26.07
CA LYS A 64 0.91 16.51 24.87
C LYS A 64 2.10 17.40 25.13
N VAL A 65 1.94 18.47 25.90
CA VAL A 65 3.07 19.33 26.31
C VAL A 65 4.14 18.52 27.05
N ARG A 66 3.75 17.62 27.97
CA ARG A 66 4.70 16.72 28.65
C ARG A 66 5.43 15.75 27.69
N LYS A 67 4.84 15.48 26.52
CA LYS A 67 5.45 14.67 25.45
C LYS A 67 6.29 15.51 24.48
N GLY A 68 6.57 16.77 24.81
CA GLY A 68 7.44 17.66 24.04
C GLY A 68 6.73 18.47 22.95
N TYR A 69 5.39 18.44 22.88
CA TYR A 69 4.65 19.31 21.96
C TYR A 69 4.75 20.77 22.44
N ALA A 70 5.00 21.69 21.51
CA ALA A 70 5.10 23.12 21.78
C ALA A 70 3.97 23.89 21.07
N PRO A 71 3.53 25.04 21.62
CA PRO A 71 2.62 25.94 20.91
C PRO A 71 3.19 26.33 19.54
N ALA A 72 2.34 26.31 18.52
CA ALA A 72 2.71 26.63 17.14
C ALA A 72 1.59 27.38 16.43
N VAL A 73 1.89 27.92 15.25
CA VAL A 73 0.91 28.53 14.36
C VAL A 73 0.70 27.60 13.16
N GLN A 74 -0.55 27.17 12.95
CA GLN A 74 -0.89 26.29 11.84
C GLN A 74 -0.45 26.90 10.51
N GLY A 75 0.31 26.13 9.72
CA GLY A 75 0.81 26.53 8.40
C GLY A 75 2.16 27.27 8.42
N GLN A 76 2.71 27.64 9.58
CA GLN A 76 4.06 28.22 9.62
C GLN A 76 5.16 27.17 9.44
N ARG A 77 4.97 25.97 10.01
CA ARG A 77 5.90 24.86 9.81
C ARG A 77 5.51 24.10 8.56
N ALA A 78 6.46 23.97 7.63
CA ALA A 78 6.26 23.17 6.43
C ALA A 78 6.08 21.69 6.79
N ALA A 79 5.23 21.00 6.03
CA ALA A 79 5.21 19.55 6.04
C ALA A 79 6.61 19.02 5.71
N ARG A 80 6.97 17.86 6.28
CA ARG A 80 8.14 17.15 5.78
C ARG A 80 7.93 16.76 4.33
N SER A 81 8.97 16.92 3.53
CA SER A 81 8.99 16.43 2.16
C SER A 81 8.85 14.91 2.17
N VAL A 82 7.80 14.41 1.53
CA VAL A 82 7.71 13.00 1.17
C VAL A 82 8.65 12.76 0.00
N THR A 83 9.51 11.75 0.07
CA THR A 83 10.36 11.41 -1.07
C THR A 83 9.49 10.71 -2.10
N ARG A 84 9.23 11.40 -3.21
CA ARG A 84 8.71 10.79 -4.42
C ARG A 84 9.90 10.34 -5.26
N ARG A 85 9.86 9.11 -5.75
CA ARG A 85 10.91 8.59 -6.64
C ARG A 85 10.99 9.50 -7.86
N GLU A 86 12.14 10.15 -8.06
CA GLU A 86 12.41 10.81 -9.33
C GLU A 86 12.70 9.72 -10.35
N VAL A 87 11.81 9.56 -11.33
CA VAL A 87 11.93 8.52 -12.35
C VAL A 87 12.28 9.16 -13.67
N ALA A 88 13.56 9.07 -14.06
CA ALA A 88 13.97 9.39 -15.42
C ALA A 88 13.37 8.37 -16.38
N SER A 89 12.73 8.84 -17.46
CA SER A 89 12.16 8.01 -18.52
C SER A 89 12.72 8.46 -19.86
N ALA A 90 13.32 7.55 -20.62
CA ALA A 90 13.78 7.77 -21.97
C ALA A 90 12.92 7.00 -22.98
N PRO A 91 12.80 7.46 -24.24
CA PRO A 91 12.15 6.68 -25.29
C PRO A 91 12.85 5.35 -25.55
N SER A 92 12.08 4.36 -26.02
CA SER A 92 12.62 3.05 -26.38
C SER A 92 13.51 3.09 -27.61
N THR A 93 14.57 2.28 -27.57
CA THR A 93 15.42 1.96 -28.72
C THR A 93 15.01 0.66 -29.41
N ALA A 94 13.93 0.00 -28.96
CA ALA A 94 13.41 -1.19 -29.62
C ALA A 94 12.88 -0.86 -31.02
N ARG A 95 13.04 -1.79 -31.96
CA ARG A 95 12.56 -1.64 -33.34
C ARG A 95 11.05 -1.86 -33.48
N ALA A 96 10.45 -2.55 -32.52
CA ALA A 96 9.04 -2.88 -32.48
C ALA A 96 8.42 -2.39 -31.16
N VAL A 97 7.11 -2.17 -31.17
CA VAL A 97 6.33 -1.73 -30.01
C VAL A 97 5.43 -2.87 -29.52
N ALA A 98 5.07 -2.84 -28.24
CA ALA A 98 4.23 -3.84 -27.63
C ALA A 98 2.81 -3.86 -28.25
N PRO A 99 2.19 -5.03 -28.44
CA PRO A 99 0.82 -5.15 -28.92
C PRO A 99 -0.18 -4.74 -27.83
N VAL A 100 -0.40 -3.42 -27.68
CA VAL A 100 -1.28 -2.86 -26.67
C VAL A 100 -2.75 -3.02 -27.08
N LEU A 101 -3.54 -3.69 -26.26
CA LEU A 101 -4.98 -3.87 -26.47
C LEU A 101 -5.76 -2.63 -26.05
N TRP A 102 -5.46 -2.09 -24.87
CA TRP A 102 -6.12 -0.90 -24.35
C TRP A 102 -5.22 -0.12 -23.39
N ARG A 103 -5.54 1.16 -23.20
CA ARG A 103 -4.83 2.10 -22.32
C ARG A 103 -5.82 2.96 -21.55
N PHE A 104 -5.64 3.04 -20.24
CA PHE A 104 -6.36 3.96 -19.37
C PHE A 104 -5.39 4.97 -18.77
N ARG A 105 -5.60 6.27 -19.02
CA ARG A 105 -4.76 7.35 -18.45
C ARG A 105 -5.38 7.83 -17.15
N THR A 106 -4.66 7.67 -16.05
CA THR A 106 -5.11 8.04 -14.70
C THR A 106 -4.89 9.52 -14.37
N GLY A 107 -4.11 10.24 -15.18
CA GLY A 107 -3.83 11.68 -15.03
C GLY A 107 -2.58 12.03 -14.22
N SER A 108 -1.92 11.05 -13.60
CA SER A 108 -0.69 11.23 -12.82
C SER A 108 0.14 9.94 -12.83
N ALA A 109 1.46 10.01 -12.60
CA ALA A 109 2.33 8.83 -12.61
C ALA A 109 1.80 7.73 -11.68
N ALA A 110 1.81 6.48 -12.15
CA ALA A 110 1.22 5.35 -11.45
C ALA A 110 2.28 4.33 -11.04
N PHE A 111 2.26 3.93 -9.77
CA PHE A 111 3.19 2.95 -9.19
C PHE A 111 2.45 1.70 -8.72
N GLY A 112 1.28 1.89 -8.13
CA GLY A 112 0.47 0.79 -7.62
C GLY A 112 -0.25 0.05 -8.74
N ILE A 113 -0.10 -1.27 -8.76
CA ILE A 113 -0.83 -2.18 -9.63
C ILE A 113 -1.17 -3.44 -8.86
N HIS A 114 -2.39 -3.94 -9.05
CA HIS A 114 -2.80 -5.28 -8.63
C HIS A 114 -3.79 -5.84 -9.65
N VAL A 115 -3.65 -7.10 -10.05
CA VAL A 115 -4.49 -7.74 -11.05
C VAL A 115 -4.85 -9.11 -10.51
N ASP A 116 -6.13 -9.25 -10.16
CA ASP A 116 -6.71 -10.48 -9.63
C ASP A 116 -7.59 -11.16 -10.70
N ASP A 117 -8.37 -12.17 -10.29
CA ASP A 117 -9.30 -12.92 -11.15
C ASP A 117 -10.48 -12.07 -11.64
N GLU A 118 -10.81 -10.98 -10.96
CA GLU A 118 -11.97 -10.14 -11.25
C GLU A 118 -11.61 -8.81 -11.93
N ARG A 119 -10.48 -8.20 -11.54
CA ARG A 119 -10.20 -6.78 -11.80
C ARG A 119 -8.70 -6.48 -11.95
N CYS A 120 -8.44 -5.37 -12.65
CA CYS A 120 -7.19 -4.66 -12.66
C CYS A 120 -7.31 -3.40 -11.81
N TRP A 121 -6.32 -3.16 -10.95
CA TRP A 121 -6.22 -2.01 -10.08
C TRP A 121 -5.02 -1.15 -10.47
N VAL A 122 -5.19 0.17 -10.39
CA VAL A 122 -4.09 1.13 -10.58
C VAL A 122 -4.17 2.27 -9.58
N GLY A 123 -3.07 2.55 -8.89
CA GLY A 123 -2.93 3.67 -7.94
C GLY A 123 -1.90 4.70 -8.43
N ASN A 124 -2.25 5.99 -8.38
CA ASN A 124 -1.41 7.08 -8.88
C ASN A 124 -0.96 8.08 -7.81
N GLN A 125 0.01 8.94 -8.17
CA GLN A 125 0.60 9.94 -7.28
C GLN A 125 -0.33 11.11 -6.92
N SER A 126 -1.54 11.17 -7.47
CA SER A 126 -2.56 12.14 -7.06
C SER A 126 -3.51 11.59 -6.00
N GLY A 127 -3.31 10.35 -5.55
CA GLY A 127 -4.16 9.70 -4.55
C GLY A 127 -5.35 8.95 -5.12
N ASP A 128 -5.45 8.84 -6.45
CA ASP A 128 -6.52 8.05 -7.05
C ASP A 128 -6.12 6.59 -7.18
N VAL A 129 -7.06 5.70 -6.82
CA VAL A 129 -7.04 4.28 -7.20
C VAL A 129 -8.23 3.99 -8.10
N TYR A 130 -8.02 3.33 -9.23
CA TYR A 130 -9.08 2.90 -10.13
C TYR A 130 -9.14 1.39 -10.21
N THR A 131 -10.36 0.85 -10.30
CA THR A 131 -10.60 -0.55 -10.68
C THR A 131 -11.12 -0.61 -12.10
N LEU A 132 -10.66 -1.59 -12.85
CA LEU A 132 -11.08 -1.86 -14.21
C LEU A 132 -11.34 -3.36 -14.39
N SER A 133 -12.24 -3.74 -15.29
CA SER A 133 -12.26 -5.12 -15.79
C SER A 133 -11.01 -5.42 -16.62
N HIS A 134 -10.67 -6.69 -16.85
CA HIS A 134 -9.55 -7.06 -17.73
C HIS A 134 -9.70 -6.58 -19.18
N SER A 135 -10.93 -6.26 -19.60
CA SER A 135 -11.19 -5.65 -20.91
C SER A 135 -10.88 -4.15 -20.95
N GLY A 136 -10.66 -3.52 -19.81
CA GLY A 136 -10.38 -2.08 -19.66
C GLY A 136 -11.62 -1.23 -19.41
N GLU A 137 -12.73 -1.79 -18.94
CA GLU A 137 -13.88 -0.99 -18.47
C GLU A 137 -13.61 -0.47 -17.06
N VAL A 138 -13.71 0.84 -16.82
CA VAL A 138 -13.50 1.42 -15.48
C VAL A 138 -14.74 1.21 -14.61
N GLN A 139 -14.56 0.59 -13.45
CA GLN A 139 -15.64 0.13 -12.57
C GLN A 139 -15.84 1.01 -11.33
N ALA A 140 -14.76 1.46 -10.69
CA ALA A 140 -14.82 2.39 -9.56
C ALA A 140 -13.54 3.22 -9.41
N ARG A 141 -13.66 4.31 -8.65
CA ARG A 141 -12.56 5.16 -8.19
C ARG A 141 -12.55 5.20 -6.66
N PHE A 142 -11.36 5.18 -6.08
CA PHE A 142 -11.12 5.55 -4.69
C PHE A 142 -10.27 6.81 -4.66
N SER A 143 -10.68 7.80 -3.87
CA SER A 143 -9.94 9.06 -3.70
C SER A 143 -9.30 9.06 -2.32
N LEU A 144 -7.99 8.79 -2.29
CA LEU A 144 -7.18 8.77 -1.08
C LEU A 144 -6.54 10.15 -0.85
N PRO A 145 -6.17 10.49 0.40
CA PRO A 145 -5.76 11.87 0.72
C PRO A 145 -4.43 12.34 0.11
N ASP A 146 -3.57 11.44 -0.35
CA ASP A 146 -2.26 11.75 -0.95
C ASP A 146 -1.83 10.62 -1.91
N GLY A 147 -0.72 10.81 -2.61
CA GLY A 147 -0.20 9.92 -3.65
C GLY A 147 -0.06 8.46 -3.22
N VAL A 148 -0.51 7.55 -4.08
CA VAL A 148 -0.43 6.10 -3.88
C VAL A 148 0.94 5.59 -4.34
N LYS A 149 1.69 4.99 -3.42
CA LYS A 149 3.02 4.43 -3.67
C LYS A 149 2.97 3.00 -4.20
N CYS A 150 2.05 2.19 -3.68
CA CYS A 150 1.91 0.79 -4.06
C CYS A 150 0.51 0.29 -3.75
N LEU A 151 0.11 -0.77 -4.46
CA LEU A 151 -1.04 -1.61 -4.12
C LEU A 151 -0.49 -2.98 -3.78
N VAL A 152 -0.92 -3.52 -2.65
CA VAL A 152 -0.52 -4.85 -2.17
C VAL A 152 -1.77 -5.62 -1.79
N ALA A 153 -1.71 -6.93 -1.95
CA ALA A 153 -2.83 -7.81 -1.68
C ALA A 153 -2.39 -8.96 -0.79
N ASP A 154 -3.32 -9.41 0.01
CA ASP A 154 -3.19 -10.58 0.87
C ASP A 154 -4.50 -11.32 0.72
N ASP A 155 -4.54 -12.33 -0.14
CA ASP A 155 -5.78 -13.00 -0.59
C ASP A 155 -6.86 -12.00 -1.03
N PHE A 156 -7.99 -11.92 -0.31
CA PHE A 156 -9.11 -11.03 -0.61
C PHE A 156 -8.79 -9.54 -0.34
N TRP A 157 -7.86 -9.25 0.58
CA TRP A 157 -7.68 -7.88 1.05
C TRP A 157 -6.74 -7.08 0.17
N ILE A 158 -7.18 -5.91 -0.26
CA ILE A 158 -6.40 -4.98 -1.09
C ILE A 158 -6.05 -3.75 -0.27
N TYR A 159 -4.78 -3.41 -0.22
CA TYR A 159 -4.28 -2.26 0.52
C TYR A 159 -3.53 -1.27 -0.37
N ALA A 160 -3.69 0.02 -0.08
CA ALA A 160 -2.98 1.11 -0.74
C ALA A 160 -2.08 1.86 0.26
N GLY A 161 -0.78 1.85 0.00
CA GLY A 161 0.17 2.69 0.72
C GLY A 161 0.16 4.12 0.20
N CYS A 162 -0.08 5.10 1.06
CA CYS A 162 -0.14 6.52 0.69
C CYS A 162 1.02 7.34 1.26
N ASP A 163 1.38 8.39 0.52
CA ASP A 163 2.37 9.42 0.91
C ASP A 163 2.00 10.12 2.25
N ASP A 164 0.73 10.11 2.64
CA ASP A 164 0.26 10.63 3.94
C ASP A 164 0.69 9.77 5.14
N GLY A 165 1.32 8.62 4.89
CA GLY A 165 1.79 7.70 5.92
C GLY A 165 0.80 6.63 6.34
N ARG A 166 -0.34 6.52 5.67
CA ARG A 166 -1.33 5.50 6.00
C ARG A 166 -1.34 4.41 4.94
N VAL A 167 -1.78 3.26 5.39
CA VAL A 167 -2.16 2.15 4.52
C VAL A 167 -3.66 1.99 4.61
N TYR A 168 -4.33 2.16 3.49
CA TYR A 168 -5.78 2.11 3.37
C TYR A 168 -6.23 0.73 2.90
N ASP A 169 -7.16 0.11 3.61
CA ASP A 169 -7.89 -1.07 3.16
C ASP A 169 -8.98 -0.65 2.16
N LEU A 170 -8.92 -1.21 0.95
CA LEU A 170 -9.82 -0.95 -0.18
C LEU A 170 -10.72 -2.14 -0.51
N SER A 171 -10.74 -3.16 0.35
CA SER A 171 -11.39 -4.46 0.10
C SER A 171 -12.92 -4.40 0.16
N SER A 172 -13.47 -3.28 0.66
CA SER A 172 -14.91 -3.01 0.71
C SER A 172 -15.25 -1.69 0.03
N LYS A 173 -16.55 -1.42 -0.15
CA LYS A 173 -17.03 -0.15 -0.72
C LYS A 173 -16.66 1.06 0.13
N LEU A 174 -16.43 0.89 1.42
CA LEU A 174 -16.06 1.97 2.32
C LEU A 174 -14.62 1.75 2.78
N PRO A 175 -13.64 2.46 2.19
CA PRO A 175 -12.24 2.32 2.58
C PRO A 175 -11.99 2.80 4.00
N PHE A 176 -10.96 2.25 4.64
CA PHE A 176 -10.53 2.68 5.97
C PHE A 176 -9.01 2.71 6.07
N ALA A 177 -8.48 3.55 6.95
CA ALA A 177 -7.08 3.42 7.36
C ALA A 177 -6.90 2.16 8.21
N ALA A 178 -6.12 1.20 7.71
CA ALA A 178 -5.78 -0.03 8.42
C ALA A 178 -4.52 0.13 9.29
N TYR A 179 -3.52 0.86 8.78
CA TYR A 179 -2.25 1.09 9.47
C TYR A 179 -1.84 2.58 9.42
N ASP A 180 -1.16 3.07 10.46
CA ASP A 180 -0.57 4.42 10.53
C ASP A 180 0.94 4.29 10.72
N ILE A 181 1.67 4.45 9.62
CA ILE A 181 3.12 4.32 9.62
C ILE A 181 3.73 5.56 10.28
N ALA A 182 4.69 5.30 11.18
CA ALA A 182 5.35 6.33 11.94
C ALA A 182 5.91 7.45 11.05
N ALA A 183 5.79 8.71 11.52
CA ALA A 183 6.11 9.90 10.73
C ALA A 183 7.61 10.06 10.39
N ASP A 184 8.46 9.24 11.00
CA ASP A 184 9.89 9.12 10.74
C ASP A 184 10.26 8.10 9.66
N VAL A 185 9.27 7.40 9.12
CA VAL A 185 9.45 6.40 8.06
C VAL A 185 9.10 7.05 6.72
N ASP A 186 10.12 7.20 5.86
CA ASP A 186 9.97 7.66 4.48
C ASP A 186 9.77 6.45 3.57
N ILE A 187 8.51 6.06 3.39
CA ILE A 187 8.08 4.80 2.79
C ILE A 187 8.54 4.70 1.33
N PHE A 188 9.22 3.60 0.98
CA PHE A 188 9.63 3.29 -0.38
C PHE A 188 8.84 2.12 -0.96
N TRP A 189 8.58 1.09 -0.16
CA TRP A 189 7.82 -0.09 -0.56
C TRP A 189 7.07 -0.71 0.62
N LEU A 190 5.99 -1.42 0.33
CA LEU A 190 5.20 -2.18 1.30
C LEU A 190 4.96 -3.60 0.75
N ASP A 191 4.80 -4.57 1.65
CA ASP A 191 4.15 -5.85 1.37
C ASP A 191 3.33 -6.27 2.59
N ILE A 192 2.41 -7.21 2.42
CA ILE A 192 1.56 -7.70 3.50
C ILE A 192 1.37 -9.20 3.35
N HIS A 193 1.49 -9.92 4.46
CA HIS A 193 1.28 -11.36 4.51
C HIS A 193 0.54 -11.71 5.79
N GLU A 194 -0.59 -12.41 5.70
CA GLU A 194 -1.39 -12.83 6.86
C GLU A 194 -1.73 -11.66 7.82
N GLY A 195 -2.03 -10.48 7.26
CA GLY A 195 -2.33 -9.27 8.02
C GLY A 195 -1.14 -8.63 8.77
N VAL A 196 0.09 -9.06 8.48
CA VAL A 196 1.33 -8.43 8.96
C VAL A 196 1.88 -7.54 7.85
N LEU A 197 2.05 -6.25 8.15
CA LEU A 197 2.53 -5.24 7.20
C LEU A 197 4.05 -5.07 7.33
N ASP A 198 4.75 -5.23 6.22
CA ASP A 198 6.16 -4.97 6.09
C ASP A 198 6.41 -3.65 5.35
N VAL A 199 7.24 -2.79 5.94
CA VAL A 199 7.52 -1.44 5.44
C VAL A 199 9.01 -1.26 5.20
N ALA A 200 9.38 -1.06 3.94
CA ALA A 200 10.73 -0.69 3.54
C ALA A 200 10.83 0.83 3.30
N ASP A 201 11.91 1.44 3.80
CA ASP A 201 12.06 2.90 3.77
C ASP A 201 13.35 3.39 3.10
N ARG A 202 13.43 4.71 2.92
CA ARG A 202 14.57 5.42 2.32
C ARG A 202 15.91 5.12 2.98
N SER A 203 15.94 4.94 4.31
CA SER A 203 17.17 4.65 5.05
C SER A 203 17.61 3.19 4.91
N GLY A 204 16.84 2.39 4.17
CA GLY A 204 17.04 0.95 4.07
C GLY A 204 16.66 0.22 5.36
N ARG A 205 15.74 0.79 6.15
CA ARG A 205 15.17 0.13 7.31
C ARG A 205 13.91 -0.62 6.92
N LEU A 206 13.79 -1.82 7.46
CA LEU A 206 12.59 -2.65 7.42
C LEU A 206 11.85 -2.51 8.77
N THR A 207 10.56 -2.25 8.72
CA THR A 207 9.69 -2.15 9.89
C THR A 207 8.47 -3.05 9.71
N VAL A 208 8.16 -3.84 10.74
CA VAL A 208 7.07 -4.81 10.71
C VAL A 208 6.01 -4.44 11.72
N ILE A 209 4.76 -4.43 11.27
CA ILE A 209 3.59 -3.95 12.00
C ILE A 209 2.51 -5.02 11.93
N ASP A 210 1.92 -5.40 13.06
CA ASP A 210 0.86 -6.42 13.08
C ASP A 210 -0.51 -5.86 12.70
N HIS A 211 -1.50 -6.76 12.64
CA HIS A 211 -2.91 -6.46 12.31
C HIS A 211 -3.60 -5.48 13.25
N GLU A 212 -3.07 -5.26 14.45
CA GLU A 212 -3.50 -4.25 15.41
C GLU A 212 -2.66 -2.97 15.32
N ASP A 213 -1.96 -2.78 14.20
CA ASP A 213 -1.10 -1.63 13.91
C ASP A 213 -0.12 -1.36 15.07
N GLU A 214 0.44 -2.45 15.59
CA GLU A 214 1.47 -2.45 16.61
C GLU A 214 2.81 -2.86 16.00
N HIS A 215 3.82 -2.04 16.30
CA HIS A 215 5.21 -2.32 15.95
C HIS A 215 5.65 -3.65 16.56
N GLN A 216 6.12 -4.56 15.71
CA GLN A 216 6.69 -5.85 16.13
C GLN A 216 8.20 -5.73 16.25
N TRP A 217 8.86 -5.32 15.17
CA TRP A 217 10.31 -5.17 15.11
C TRP A 217 10.74 -4.25 13.97
N SER A 218 11.98 -3.78 14.03
CA SER A 218 12.64 -3.09 12.92
C SER A 218 14.10 -3.54 12.78
N ARG A 219 14.61 -3.53 11.55
CA ARG A 219 16.03 -3.80 11.24
C ARG A 219 16.55 -2.74 10.29
N THR A 220 17.70 -2.15 10.64
CA THR A 220 18.48 -1.39 9.67
C THR A 220 19.13 -2.39 8.71
N GLY A 221 18.83 -2.28 7.42
CA GLY A 221 19.39 -3.14 6.39
C GLY A 221 20.88 -2.89 6.16
N ARG A 222 21.45 -3.63 5.20
CA ARG A 222 22.87 -3.51 4.81
C ARG A 222 23.13 -2.42 3.77
N GLY A 223 22.13 -1.60 3.49
CA GLY A 223 22.18 -0.52 2.53
C GLY A 223 21.05 0.47 2.79
N GLU A 224 20.86 1.38 1.85
CA GLU A 224 19.82 2.41 1.89
C GLU A 224 18.85 2.21 0.72
N HIS A 225 17.85 3.08 0.60
CA HIS A 225 16.90 3.14 -0.52
C HIS A 225 16.27 1.77 -0.81
N ALA A 226 15.51 1.24 0.14
CA ALA A 226 14.91 -0.07 0.03
C ALA A 226 13.66 -0.07 -0.86
N TRP A 227 13.85 -0.30 -2.15
CA TRP A 227 12.81 -0.34 -3.17
C TRP A 227 12.14 -1.71 -3.33
N MET A 228 12.37 -2.63 -2.38
CA MET A 228 11.78 -3.95 -2.37
C MET A 228 11.59 -4.40 -0.94
N VAL A 229 10.35 -4.75 -0.60
CA VAL A 229 10.05 -5.73 0.43
C VAL A 229 9.06 -6.72 -0.16
N ARG A 230 9.28 -8.01 0.12
CA ARG A 230 8.39 -9.11 -0.20
C ARG A 230 8.27 -10.04 0.99
N ALA A 231 7.09 -10.55 1.30
CA ALA A 231 6.86 -11.40 2.45
C ALA A 231 6.09 -12.68 2.08
N ASP A 232 6.44 -13.77 2.76
CA ASP A 232 5.69 -15.03 2.76
C ASP A 232 5.93 -15.78 4.08
N ASP A 233 5.39 -17.00 4.19
CA ASP A 233 5.57 -17.87 5.35
C ASP A 233 7.04 -18.19 5.67
N ARG A 234 7.95 -18.07 4.70
CA ARG A 234 9.35 -18.47 4.83
C ARG A 234 10.23 -17.31 5.28
N GLY A 235 9.89 -16.08 4.91
CA GLY A 235 10.71 -14.92 5.25
C GLY A 235 10.22 -13.58 4.71
N VAL A 236 10.91 -12.53 5.15
CA VAL A 236 10.78 -11.18 4.60
C VAL A 236 12.04 -10.85 3.78
N TYR A 237 11.86 -10.65 2.49
CA TYR A 237 12.91 -10.40 1.51
C TYR A 237 13.01 -8.90 1.20
N HIS A 238 14.09 -8.30 1.64
CA HIS A 238 14.29 -6.87 1.68
C HIS A 238 15.43 -6.47 0.74
N GLY A 239 15.10 -5.75 -0.33
CA GLY A 239 16.04 -5.31 -1.37
C GLY A 239 16.38 -3.82 -1.25
N HIS A 240 17.67 -3.53 -1.21
CA HIS A 240 18.24 -2.19 -0.99
C HIS A 240 19.51 -1.98 -1.83
N THR A 241 20.22 -0.85 -1.65
CA THR A 241 21.44 -0.54 -2.44
C THR A 241 22.55 -1.59 -2.31
N GLY A 242 22.63 -2.28 -1.17
CA GLY A 242 23.61 -3.33 -0.92
C GLY A 242 23.26 -4.74 -1.45
N GLY A 243 22.04 -4.98 -1.97
CA GLY A 243 21.59 -6.33 -2.34
C GLY A 243 20.21 -6.70 -1.80
N VAL A 244 19.95 -8.00 -1.72
CA VAL A 244 18.75 -8.57 -1.11
C VAL A 244 19.14 -9.26 0.19
N THR A 245 18.40 -9.00 1.26
CA THR A 245 18.57 -9.63 2.57
C THR A 245 17.26 -10.30 2.97
N ALA A 246 17.29 -11.57 3.39
CA ALA A 246 16.13 -12.26 3.94
C ALA A 246 16.19 -12.28 5.46
N TYR A 247 15.05 -12.07 6.10
CA TYR A 247 14.87 -12.15 7.55
C TYR A 247 13.81 -13.18 7.89
N ALA A 248 13.92 -13.79 9.08
CA ALA A 248 12.86 -14.63 9.62
C ALA A 248 11.58 -13.79 9.82
N PRO A 249 10.37 -14.30 9.52
CA PRO A 249 9.13 -13.53 9.63
C PRO A 249 8.87 -12.96 11.04
N ASP A 250 9.27 -13.70 12.07
CA ASP A 250 9.16 -13.33 13.47
C ASP A 250 10.24 -12.32 13.94
N GLY A 251 11.14 -11.90 13.06
CA GLY A 251 12.25 -11.00 13.38
C GLY A 251 13.42 -11.68 14.10
N GLY A 252 13.41 -13.01 14.23
CA GLY A 252 14.41 -13.83 14.93
C GLY A 252 15.83 -13.68 14.41
N GLY A 253 16.03 -13.22 13.18
CA GLY A 253 17.35 -12.88 12.64
C GLY A 253 17.39 -12.75 11.12
N GLU A 254 18.58 -12.42 10.60
CA GLU A 254 18.91 -12.51 9.17
C GLU A 254 19.07 -14.00 8.79
N LEU A 255 18.40 -14.43 7.73
CA LEU A 255 18.52 -15.78 7.16
C LEU A 255 19.69 -15.86 6.18
N TRP A 256 19.80 -14.86 5.29
CA TRP A 256 20.89 -14.71 4.34
C TRP A 256 20.95 -13.29 3.77
N HIS A 257 22.09 -12.94 3.20
CA HIS A 257 22.28 -11.73 2.42
C HIS A 257 23.05 -12.04 1.13
N THR A 258 22.56 -11.51 0.01
CA THR A 258 23.22 -11.62 -1.30
C THR A 258 23.36 -10.24 -1.92
N ALA A 259 24.61 -9.85 -2.19
CA ALA A 259 24.91 -8.65 -2.94
C ALA A 259 24.44 -8.78 -4.40
N THR A 260 23.71 -7.79 -4.88
CA THR A 260 23.23 -7.72 -6.27
C THR A 260 24.18 -6.92 -7.15
N GLU A 261 24.07 -7.11 -8.47
CA GLU A 261 24.74 -6.24 -9.43
C GLU A 261 24.00 -4.89 -9.50
N GLY A 262 24.48 -3.93 -8.71
CA GLY A 262 23.83 -2.64 -8.53
C GLY A 262 22.69 -2.68 -7.51
N GLY A 263 22.30 -1.50 -7.03
CA GLY A 263 21.22 -1.39 -6.03
C GLY A 263 19.88 -1.89 -6.57
N VAL A 264 19.10 -2.51 -5.69
CA VAL A 264 17.75 -2.98 -6.01
C VAL A 264 16.81 -1.78 -6.20
N LEU A 265 16.01 -1.84 -7.26
CA LEU A 265 15.06 -0.79 -7.68
C LEU A 265 13.60 -1.28 -7.72
N PHE A 266 13.39 -2.60 -7.66
CA PHE A 266 12.09 -3.25 -7.66
C PHE A 266 12.23 -4.72 -7.28
N GLY A 267 11.21 -5.30 -6.66
CA GLY A 267 11.15 -6.72 -6.31
C GLY A 267 9.89 -7.44 -6.78
N TRP A 268 10.04 -8.68 -7.25
CA TRP A 268 8.95 -9.64 -7.48
C TRP A 268 9.22 -10.93 -6.70
N GLN A 269 8.18 -11.72 -6.41
CA GLN A 269 8.34 -13.02 -5.78
C GLN A 269 7.46 -14.10 -6.41
N GLU A 270 7.97 -15.31 -6.40
CA GLU A 270 7.27 -16.58 -6.65
C GLU A 270 7.48 -17.49 -5.42
N ASP A 271 6.92 -18.69 -5.42
CA ASP A 271 6.96 -19.60 -4.27
C ASP A 271 8.38 -19.89 -3.75
N ASP A 272 9.34 -20.11 -4.65
CA ASP A 272 10.70 -20.53 -4.31
C ASP A 272 11.78 -19.48 -4.62
N SER A 273 11.41 -18.37 -5.27
CA SER A 273 12.38 -17.39 -5.75
C SER A 273 11.91 -15.95 -5.52
N VAL A 274 12.87 -15.05 -5.32
CA VAL A 274 12.68 -13.61 -5.39
C VAL A 274 13.48 -13.02 -6.54
N TYR A 275 12.95 -11.99 -7.18
CA TYR A 275 13.54 -11.35 -8.34
C TYR A 275 13.82 -9.89 -8.02
N ALA A 276 15.06 -9.46 -8.25
CA ALA A 276 15.51 -8.10 -8.00
C ALA A 276 15.84 -7.40 -9.32
N GLY A 277 15.04 -6.39 -9.70
CA GLY A 277 15.39 -5.45 -10.77
C GLY A 277 16.40 -4.43 -10.26
N THR A 278 17.50 -4.20 -10.97
CA THR A 278 18.65 -3.45 -10.46
C THR A 278 19.03 -2.22 -11.28
N ALA A 279 19.72 -1.29 -10.62
CA ALA A 279 20.31 -0.10 -11.23
C ALA A 279 21.39 -0.42 -12.28
N ARG A 280 21.97 -1.63 -12.26
CA ARG A 280 22.94 -2.08 -13.28
C ARG A 280 22.31 -2.99 -14.34
N ARG A 281 21.04 -2.69 -14.67
CA ARG A 281 20.39 -3.18 -15.91
C ARG A 281 20.17 -4.69 -15.91
N LYS A 282 19.96 -5.27 -14.73
CA LYS A 282 19.69 -6.70 -14.56
C LYS A 282 18.38 -6.91 -13.84
N VAL A 283 17.74 -8.04 -14.12
CA VAL A 283 16.94 -8.75 -13.11
C VAL A 283 17.79 -9.93 -12.62
N GLN A 284 17.85 -10.15 -11.31
CA GLN A 284 18.52 -11.33 -10.74
C GLN A 284 17.47 -12.16 -10.01
N ARG A 285 17.40 -13.47 -10.32
CA ARG A 285 16.57 -14.45 -9.59
C ARG A 285 17.40 -15.06 -8.47
N LEU A 286 16.91 -14.98 -7.24
CA LEU A 286 17.55 -15.54 -6.06
C LEU A 286 16.64 -16.61 -5.45
N ALA A 287 17.24 -17.73 -5.03
CA ALA A 287 16.52 -18.74 -4.27
C ALA A 287 16.13 -18.20 -2.89
N LYS A 288 14.85 -18.35 -2.52
CA LYS A 288 14.37 -17.96 -1.18
C LYS A 288 15.07 -18.73 -0.05
N LYS A 289 15.49 -19.97 -0.33
CA LYS A 289 16.11 -20.87 0.65
C LYS A 289 17.47 -20.38 1.18
N ASP A 290 18.33 -19.88 0.31
CA ASP A 290 19.75 -19.62 0.64
C ASP A 290 20.32 -18.35 -0.02
N GLY A 291 19.51 -17.61 -0.76
CA GLY A 291 19.94 -16.38 -1.45
C GLY A 291 20.81 -16.62 -2.67
N ARG A 292 21.04 -17.86 -3.11
CA ARG A 292 21.85 -18.14 -4.30
C ARG A 292 21.21 -17.50 -5.54
N ILE A 293 22.01 -16.79 -6.33
CA ILE A 293 21.58 -16.29 -7.64
C ILE A 293 21.46 -17.48 -8.59
N GLU A 294 20.24 -17.72 -9.09
CA GLU A 294 19.91 -18.86 -9.97
C GLU A 294 19.96 -18.48 -11.44
N ALA A 295 19.62 -17.24 -11.77
CA ALA A 295 19.63 -16.72 -13.14
C ALA A 295 19.79 -15.19 -13.16
N VAL A 296 20.28 -14.67 -14.28
CA VAL A 296 20.48 -13.23 -14.51
C VAL A 296 19.92 -12.85 -15.88
N TYR A 297 19.03 -11.87 -15.91
CA TYR A 297 18.34 -11.38 -17.10
C TYR A 297 18.86 -9.99 -17.47
N ALA A 298 19.51 -9.87 -18.63
CA ALA A 298 20.19 -8.64 -19.03
C ALA A 298 19.28 -7.69 -19.83
N CYS A 299 19.15 -6.45 -19.34
CA CYS A 299 18.45 -5.35 -19.99
C CYS A 299 19.44 -4.29 -20.50
N ASP A 300 18.94 -3.32 -21.27
CA ASP A 300 19.80 -2.30 -21.88
C ASP A 300 19.94 -1.02 -21.01
N SER A 301 19.04 -0.85 -20.03
CA SER A 301 18.96 0.29 -19.09
C SER A 301 18.53 -0.14 -17.67
N PRO A 302 18.67 0.71 -16.64
CA PRO A 302 18.23 0.40 -15.27
C PRO A 302 16.81 -0.16 -15.22
N VAL A 303 16.60 -1.24 -14.45
CA VAL A 303 15.32 -1.96 -14.41
C VAL A 303 14.42 -1.34 -13.35
N TYR A 304 13.26 -0.86 -13.76
CA TYR A 304 12.29 -0.23 -12.86
C TYR A 304 11.19 -1.17 -12.40
N SER A 305 10.93 -2.24 -13.14
CA SER A 305 9.96 -3.25 -12.73
C SER A 305 10.27 -4.61 -13.34
N CYS A 306 9.81 -5.66 -12.68
CA CYS A 306 9.83 -7.02 -13.20
C CYS A 306 8.63 -7.80 -12.66
N ALA A 307 8.24 -8.85 -13.37
CA ALA A 307 7.24 -9.82 -12.95
C ALA A 307 7.52 -11.15 -13.67
N THR A 308 6.80 -12.20 -13.30
CA THR A 308 6.91 -13.50 -13.92
C THR A 308 5.55 -14.05 -14.31
N SER A 309 5.53 -14.95 -15.31
CA SER A 309 4.42 -15.90 -15.41
C SER A 309 4.52 -16.92 -14.27
N PRO A 310 3.42 -17.64 -13.94
CA PRO A 310 3.45 -18.65 -12.88
C PRO A 310 4.65 -19.60 -12.97
N GLY A 311 5.34 -19.77 -11.84
CA GLY A 311 6.52 -20.65 -11.74
C GLY A 311 7.77 -20.12 -12.44
N GLY A 312 7.79 -18.86 -12.88
CA GLY A 312 8.97 -18.24 -13.48
C GLY A 312 9.30 -18.68 -14.91
N ARG A 313 8.37 -19.37 -15.60
CA ARG A 313 8.57 -19.84 -16.98
C ARG A 313 8.98 -18.72 -17.94
N PHE A 314 8.32 -17.58 -17.82
CA PHE A 314 8.66 -16.33 -18.48
C PHE A 314 8.97 -15.27 -17.44
N VAL A 315 10.09 -14.57 -17.63
CA VAL A 315 10.49 -13.45 -16.79
C VAL A 315 10.38 -12.16 -17.59
N PHE A 316 9.60 -11.22 -17.07
CA PHE A 316 9.40 -9.91 -17.67
C PHE A 316 10.21 -8.86 -16.92
N ALA A 317 10.77 -7.92 -17.67
CA ALA A 317 11.44 -6.75 -17.10
C ALA A 317 11.03 -5.51 -17.88
N ALA A 318 10.99 -4.35 -17.23
CA ALA A 318 10.92 -3.07 -17.91
C ALA A 318 11.96 -2.09 -17.36
N ASP A 319 12.56 -1.36 -18.28
CA ASP A 319 13.67 -0.47 -17.98
C ASP A 319 13.28 1.01 -18.06
N SER A 320 14.23 1.86 -17.67
CA SER A 320 14.10 3.32 -17.71
C SER A 320 14.07 3.92 -19.12
N ALA A 321 14.15 3.11 -20.16
CA ALA A 321 14.13 3.52 -21.56
C ALA A 321 12.86 3.01 -22.25
N SER A 322 11.71 3.09 -21.57
CA SER A 322 10.39 2.72 -22.10
C SER A 322 10.37 1.38 -22.84
N SER A 323 11.17 0.41 -22.41
CA SER A 323 11.25 -0.91 -23.03
C SER A 323 10.76 -1.98 -22.06
N VAL A 324 10.07 -2.97 -22.60
CA VAL A 324 9.66 -4.19 -21.91
C VAL A 324 10.32 -5.39 -22.58
N TYR A 325 10.75 -6.34 -21.78
CA TYR A 325 11.50 -7.52 -22.16
C TYR A 325 10.77 -8.76 -21.69
N CYS A 326 10.99 -9.87 -22.37
CA CYS A 326 10.70 -11.21 -21.86
C CYS A 326 11.92 -12.10 -22.04
N PHE A 327 12.15 -12.93 -21.04
CA PHE A 327 13.20 -13.91 -20.98
C PHE A 327 12.61 -15.29 -20.69
N ALA A 328 13.25 -16.32 -21.21
CA ALA A 328 13.07 -17.68 -20.72
C ALA A 328 13.67 -17.80 -19.31
N GLU A 329 13.28 -18.85 -18.59
CA GLU A 329 13.72 -19.13 -17.22
C GLU A 329 15.26 -19.06 -17.05
N ASP A 330 16.01 -19.55 -18.05
CA ASP A 330 17.48 -19.65 -18.05
C ASP A 330 18.23 -18.32 -18.26
N GLY A 331 17.51 -17.22 -18.50
CA GLY A 331 18.13 -15.92 -18.80
C GLY A 331 18.13 -15.53 -20.28
N THR A 332 17.73 -16.43 -21.18
CA THR A 332 17.69 -16.17 -22.62
C THR A 332 16.63 -15.12 -22.94
N ARG A 333 17.06 -13.98 -23.50
CA ARG A 333 16.14 -12.92 -23.94
C ARG A 333 15.36 -13.37 -25.17
N LEU A 334 14.05 -13.52 -25.01
CA LEU A 334 13.13 -13.91 -26.08
C LEU A 334 12.76 -12.71 -26.94
N TRP A 335 12.46 -11.58 -26.32
CA TRP A 335 12.11 -10.36 -27.03
C TRP A 335 12.34 -9.08 -26.22
N LYS A 336 12.38 -7.96 -26.94
CA LYS A 336 12.37 -6.58 -26.42
C LYS A 336 11.43 -5.75 -27.29
N LEU A 337 10.48 -5.07 -26.66
CA LEU A 337 9.51 -4.20 -27.32
C LEU A 337 9.44 -2.85 -26.60
N GLY A 338 9.16 -1.78 -27.33
CA GLY A 338 8.84 -0.48 -26.70
C GLY A 338 7.45 -0.52 -26.08
N THR A 339 7.25 0.07 -24.90
CA THR A 339 5.93 0.12 -24.22
C THR A 339 4.86 0.91 -24.98
N GLY A 340 5.28 1.69 -25.99
CA GLY A 340 4.42 2.63 -26.70
C GLY A 340 4.02 3.86 -25.86
N GLY A 341 4.72 4.12 -24.75
CA GLY A 341 4.48 5.25 -23.86
C GLY A 341 5.62 5.44 -22.84
N GLY A 342 5.27 5.76 -21.60
CA GLY A 342 6.22 5.87 -20.50
C GLY A 342 6.92 4.55 -20.12
N SER A 343 7.97 4.67 -19.30
CA SER A 343 8.64 3.53 -18.67
C SER A 343 7.69 2.86 -17.67
N ALA A 344 7.67 1.52 -17.64
CA ALA A 344 6.83 0.78 -16.71
C ALA A 344 7.45 0.77 -15.30
N LEU A 345 6.71 1.33 -14.35
CA LEU A 345 7.07 1.49 -12.94
C LEU A 345 6.68 0.27 -12.10
N SER A 346 5.67 -0.48 -12.55
CA SER A 346 5.29 -1.79 -12.01
C SER A 346 4.55 -2.57 -13.09
N MET A 347 4.47 -3.89 -12.93
CA MET A 347 3.79 -4.77 -13.87
C MET A 347 3.30 -6.06 -13.23
N GLN A 348 2.31 -6.70 -13.86
CA GLN A 348 1.86 -8.05 -13.52
C GLN A 348 1.44 -8.82 -14.77
N TYR A 349 1.78 -10.10 -14.82
CA TYR A 349 1.36 -11.03 -15.87
C TYR A 349 0.13 -11.83 -15.42
N ARG A 350 -0.82 -12.02 -16.32
CA ARG A 350 -1.99 -12.88 -16.12
C ARG A 350 -2.56 -13.32 -17.46
N ASP A 351 -2.85 -14.61 -17.63
CA ASP A 351 -3.62 -15.14 -18.77
C ASP A 351 -3.18 -14.58 -20.13
N GLU A 352 -1.87 -14.71 -20.41
CA GLU A 352 -1.20 -14.19 -21.61
C GLU A 352 -1.31 -12.68 -21.81
N ARG A 353 -1.59 -11.93 -20.73
CA ARG A 353 -1.59 -10.47 -20.73
C ARG A 353 -0.55 -9.95 -19.76
N LEU A 354 0.10 -8.87 -20.15
CA LEU A 354 0.99 -8.11 -19.29
C LEU A 354 0.37 -6.74 -19.03
N TYR A 355 0.10 -6.46 -17.76
CA TYR A 355 -0.44 -5.19 -17.31
C TYR A 355 0.70 -4.31 -16.82
N LEU A 356 0.76 -3.06 -17.29
CA LEU A 356 1.84 -2.12 -16.99
C LEU A 356 1.26 -0.83 -16.42
N VAL A 357 1.88 -0.30 -15.37
CA VAL A 357 1.66 1.09 -14.93
C VAL A 357 2.89 1.93 -15.25
N THR A 358 2.70 3.09 -15.86
CA THR A 358 3.79 3.84 -16.52
C THR A 358 4.04 5.22 -15.92
N THR A 359 5.21 5.78 -16.21
CA THR A 359 5.61 7.15 -15.83
C THR A 359 4.66 8.24 -16.35
N ASP A 360 3.96 8.00 -17.47
CA ASP A 360 2.95 8.91 -18.01
C ASP A 360 1.56 8.74 -17.36
N GLY A 361 1.45 7.88 -16.35
CA GLY A 361 0.22 7.66 -15.60
C GLY A 361 -0.78 6.73 -16.29
N SER A 362 -0.35 5.91 -17.26
CA SER A 362 -1.21 4.93 -17.90
C SER A 362 -1.23 3.59 -17.15
N LEU A 363 -2.40 2.94 -17.08
CA LEU A 363 -2.51 1.49 -17.00
C LEU A 363 -2.68 0.95 -18.43
N VAL A 364 -1.87 -0.04 -18.80
CA VAL A 364 -1.81 -0.60 -20.16
C VAL A 364 -1.99 -2.11 -20.09
N CYS A 365 -2.81 -2.67 -20.98
CA CYS A 365 -2.88 -4.11 -21.19
C CYS A 365 -2.18 -4.48 -22.51
N VAL A 366 -1.12 -5.27 -22.42
CA VAL A 366 -0.37 -5.83 -23.55
C VAL A 366 -0.79 -7.27 -23.75
N ASP A 367 -1.00 -7.66 -25.01
CA ASP A 367 -1.15 -9.05 -25.40
C ASP A 367 0.24 -9.73 -25.43
N ALA A 368 0.51 -10.58 -24.44
CA ALA A 368 1.77 -11.29 -24.29
C ALA A 368 1.72 -12.70 -24.90
N SER A 369 0.67 -13.05 -25.65
CA SER A 369 0.62 -14.32 -26.40
C SER A 369 1.73 -14.38 -27.45
N GLU A 370 2.23 -15.57 -27.73
CA GLU A 370 3.29 -15.78 -28.71
C GLU A 370 2.92 -15.22 -30.10
N ALA A 371 1.65 -15.40 -30.51
CA ALA A 371 1.12 -14.89 -31.76
C ALA A 371 1.17 -13.36 -31.85
N ALA A 372 0.71 -12.66 -30.80
CA ALA A 372 0.70 -11.20 -30.78
C ALA A 372 2.12 -10.62 -30.74
N ILE A 373 3.03 -11.24 -29.98
CA ILE A 373 4.43 -10.84 -29.92
C ILE A 373 5.12 -11.05 -31.27
N THR A 374 4.89 -12.17 -31.94
CA THR A 374 5.46 -12.46 -33.26
C THR A 374 4.98 -11.45 -34.29
N ALA A 375 3.68 -11.15 -34.30
CA ALA A 375 3.11 -10.12 -35.16
C ALA A 375 3.73 -8.74 -34.89
N ALA A 376 3.91 -8.38 -33.62
CA ALA A 376 4.52 -7.11 -33.22
C ALA A 376 5.97 -6.99 -33.71
N GLN A 377 6.76 -8.05 -33.60
CA GLN A 377 8.14 -8.10 -34.13
C GLN A 377 8.20 -7.95 -35.65
N GLN A 378 7.16 -8.38 -36.35
CA GLN A 378 6.98 -8.21 -37.80
C GLN A 378 6.40 -6.83 -38.17
N GLY A 379 6.16 -5.96 -37.19
CA GLY A 379 5.65 -4.59 -37.40
C GLY A 379 4.13 -4.47 -37.39
N THR A 380 3.40 -5.52 -37.01
CA THR A 380 1.94 -5.51 -36.92
C THR A 380 1.50 -5.49 -35.47
N VAL A 381 0.84 -4.40 -35.04
CA VAL A 381 0.26 -4.26 -33.70
C VAL A 381 -1.20 -3.84 -33.78
N PRO A 382 -2.06 -4.24 -32.83
CA PRO A 382 -3.43 -3.75 -32.77
C PRO A 382 -3.48 -2.24 -32.53
N VAL A 383 -4.59 -1.62 -32.93
CA VAL A 383 -4.90 -0.25 -32.53
C VAL A 383 -5.39 -0.28 -31.09
N ALA A 384 -4.60 0.29 -30.18
CA ALA A 384 -4.93 0.36 -28.77
C ALA A 384 -6.23 1.15 -28.54
N ARG A 385 -7.16 0.58 -27.77
CA ARG A 385 -8.35 1.31 -27.31
C ARG A 385 -7.98 2.27 -26.18
N ASP A 386 -8.17 3.57 -26.40
CA ASP A 386 -8.10 4.57 -25.33
C ASP A 386 -9.34 4.51 -24.45
N VAL A 387 -9.20 3.92 -23.27
CA VAL A 387 -10.24 3.85 -22.24
C VAL A 387 -10.49 5.24 -21.66
N LYS A 388 -11.77 5.62 -21.58
CA LYS A 388 -12.21 6.90 -21.00
C LYS A 388 -12.93 6.65 -19.69
N LEU A 389 -12.81 7.62 -18.79
CA LEU A 389 -13.54 7.63 -17.54
C LEU A 389 -15.03 7.84 -17.82
N ALA A 390 -15.91 7.03 -17.21
CA ALA A 390 -17.34 7.28 -17.25
C ALA A 390 -17.70 8.50 -16.39
N ALA A 391 -18.68 9.30 -16.83
CA ALA A 391 -19.08 10.52 -16.11
C ALA A 391 -19.69 10.25 -14.72
N ALA A 392 -20.33 9.09 -14.52
CA ALA A 392 -20.99 8.69 -13.29
C ALA A 392 -20.27 7.51 -12.60
N LEU A 393 -18.95 7.55 -12.53
CA LEU A 393 -18.16 6.51 -11.89
C LEU A 393 -18.34 6.55 -10.36
N PRO A 394 -18.70 5.43 -9.70
CA PRO A 394 -18.72 5.35 -8.25
C PRO A 394 -17.37 5.77 -7.67
N THR A 395 -17.38 6.76 -6.79
CA THR A 395 -16.18 7.26 -6.11
C THR A 395 -16.32 7.03 -4.61
N TYR A 396 -15.30 6.44 -4.02
CA TYR A 396 -15.25 6.10 -2.59
C TYR A 396 -14.11 6.86 -1.91
N GLU A 397 -14.37 7.34 -0.70
CA GLU A 397 -13.39 8.06 0.13
C GLU A 397 -13.21 7.34 1.46
N PRO A 398 -12.00 7.35 2.07
CA PRO A 398 -11.79 6.74 3.36
C PRO A 398 -12.71 7.29 4.45
N ALA A 399 -13.40 6.39 5.14
CA ALA A 399 -14.18 6.75 6.31
C ALA A 399 -13.26 7.13 7.47
N THR A 400 -13.47 8.33 8.00
CA THR A 400 -12.70 8.91 9.11
C THR A 400 -13.48 8.96 10.42
N THR A 401 -14.78 8.67 10.39
CA THR A 401 -15.69 8.75 11.53
C THR A 401 -16.78 7.69 11.42
N VAL A 402 -17.38 7.36 12.57
CA VAL A 402 -18.47 6.37 12.64
C VAL A 402 -19.73 6.78 11.87
N SER A 403 -19.97 8.07 11.68
CA SER A 403 -21.14 8.57 10.92
C SER A 403 -21.10 8.21 9.44
N ALA A 404 -19.93 7.82 8.92
CA ALA A 404 -19.81 7.30 7.55
C ALA A 404 -20.27 5.84 7.42
N VAL A 405 -20.44 5.12 8.54
CA VAL A 405 -20.82 3.70 8.54
C VAL A 405 -22.34 3.57 8.52
N THR A 406 -22.84 2.68 7.65
CA THR A 406 -24.28 2.40 7.58
C THR A 406 -24.76 1.82 8.90
N THR A 407 -25.92 2.30 9.36
CA THR A 407 -26.51 1.90 10.64
C THR A 407 -27.73 1.01 10.43
N VAL A 408 -27.84 -0.06 11.21
CA VAL A 408 -28.94 -1.04 11.13
C VAL A 408 -29.51 -1.36 12.53
N VAL A 409 -30.82 -1.59 12.61
CA VAL A 409 -31.53 -1.87 13.87
C VAL A 409 -31.35 -3.34 14.30
N SER A 410 -31.14 -4.23 13.34
CA SER A 410 -30.86 -5.65 13.58
C SER A 410 -29.75 -6.13 12.64
N ALA A 411 -29.00 -7.13 13.10
CA ALA A 411 -27.97 -7.77 12.29
C ALA A 411 -28.63 -8.49 11.10
N PRO A 412 -28.19 -8.25 9.85
CA PRO A 412 -28.67 -8.99 8.69
C PRO A 412 -28.47 -10.50 8.88
N ALA A 413 -29.37 -11.30 8.30
CA ALA A 413 -29.24 -12.75 8.35
C ALA A 413 -27.88 -13.21 7.77
N GLY A 414 -27.18 -14.09 8.48
CA GLY A 414 -25.86 -14.59 8.09
C GLY A 414 -24.68 -13.69 8.45
N SER A 415 -24.90 -12.48 8.98
CA SER A 415 -23.81 -11.62 9.45
C SER A 415 -23.24 -12.07 10.80
N VAL A 416 -21.99 -11.67 11.04
CA VAL A 416 -21.27 -11.89 12.29
C VAL A 416 -21.31 -10.61 13.12
N VAL A 417 -21.67 -10.72 14.39
CA VAL A 417 -21.72 -9.59 15.32
C VAL A 417 -20.41 -9.52 16.09
N VAL A 418 -19.83 -8.32 16.12
CA VAL A 418 -18.61 -8.00 16.87
C VAL A 418 -18.86 -6.82 17.80
N GLU A 419 -18.10 -6.74 18.90
CA GLU A 419 -18.20 -5.67 19.90
C GLU A 419 -16.84 -5.03 20.14
N CYS A 420 -16.85 -3.70 20.26
CA CYS A 420 -15.70 -2.94 20.70
C CYS A 420 -15.57 -3.01 22.23
N VAL A 421 -14.52 -3.65 22.73
CA VAL A 421 -14.26 -3.84 24.16
C VAL A 421 -13.05 -3.03 24.63
N GLN A 422 -13.03 -2.64 25.91
CA GLN A 422 -11.86 -2.00 26.52
C GLN A 422 -10.97 -3.07 27.17
N GLU A 423 -9.73 -3.18 26.70
CA GLU A 423 -8.75 -4.15 27.18
C GLU A 423 -7.36 -3.51 27.22
N GLY A 424 -6.68 -3.58 28.37
CA GLY A 424 -5.33 -3.01 28.52
C GLY A 424 -5.23 -1.51 28.22
N GLY A 425 -6.33 -0.76 28.35
CA GLY A 425 -6.40 0.67 28.00
C GLY A 425 -6.51 0.95 26.49
N ARG A 426 -6.78 -0.07 25.67
CA ARG A 426 -7.03 0.03 24.23
C ARG A 426 -8.42 -0.48 23.89
N THR A 427 -9.03 0.09 22.85
CA THR A 427 -10.28 -0.44 22.30
C THR A 427 -9.96 -1.56 21.31
N ARG A 428 -10.25 -2.80 21.70
CA ARG A 428 -10.16 -4.01 20.87
C ARG A 428 -11.53 -4.37 20.32
N VAL A 429 -11.59 -5.33 19.41
CA VAL A 429 -12.84 -5.83 18.85
C VAL A 429 -12.86 -7.35 18.98
N HIS A 430 -13.91 -7.89 19.62
CA HIS A 430 -14.11 -9.32 19.83
C HIS A 430 -15.42 -9.78 19.20
N VAL A 431 -15.51 -11.08 18.89
CA VAL A 431 -16.68 -11.68 18.26
C VAL A 431 -17.74 -12.02 19.31
N LEU A 432 -18.99 -11.62 19.07
CA LEU A 432 -20.14 -11.97 19.90
C LEU A 432 -20.96 -13.14 19.36
N THR A 433 -20.98 -13.35 18.04
CA THR A 433 -21.66 -14.49 17.42
C THR A 433 -21.06 -15.81 17.91
N ASP A 434 -21.92 -16.78 18.22
CA ASP A 434 -21.50 -18.12 18.65
C ASP A 434 -20.75 -18.88 17.53
N GLY A 435 -19.86 -19.78 17.92
CA GLY A 435 -19.05 -20.59 17.00
C GLY A 435 -17.70 -19.99 16.62
N TYR A 436 -17.35 -18.83 17.17
CA TYR A 436 -16.04 -18.18 17.03
C TYR A 436 -15.22 -18.24 18.32
N GLU A 437 -13.90 -18.19 18.21
CA GLU A 437 -12.99 -18.09 19.35
C GLU A 437 -13.05 -16.67 19.94
N ARG A 438 -13.68 -16.55 21.12
CA ARG A 438 -14.00 -15.25 21.72
C ARG A 438 -12.78 -14.50 22.25
N SER A 439 -11.67 -15.19 22.50
CA SER A 439 -10.42 -14.57 22.95
C SER A 439 -9.64 -13.89 21.81
N TRP A 440 -10.00 -14.14 20.54
CA TRP A 440 -9.30 -13.59 19.39
C TRP A 440 -9.76 -12.16 19.08
N ASN A 441 -8.78 -11.31 18.78
CA ASN A 441 -9.04 -9.97 18.26
C ASN A 441 -9.54 -10.02 16.82
N VAL A 442 -10.30 -9.00 16.43
CA VAL A 442 -10.72 -8.76 15.05
C VAL A 442 -9.95 -7.54 14.53
N GLN A 443 -9.19 -7.71 13.44
CA GLN A 443 -8.64 -6.60 12.67
C GLN A 443 -9.79 -5.72 12.17
N PHE A 444 -9.91 -4.54 12.79
CA PHE A 444 -11.08 -3.67 12.61
C PHE A 444 -10.69 -2.20 12.50
N PRO A 445 -11.37 -1.38 11.67
CA PRO A 445 -10.99 0.01 11.46
C PRO A 445 -11.01 0.86 12.75
N ARG A 446 -9.86 1.46 13.11
CA ARG A 446 -9.70 2.22 14.37
C ARG A 446 -10.63 3.43 14.47
N ALA A 447 -10.87 4.10 13.34
CA ALA A 447 -11.65 5.34 13.28
C ALA A 447 -13.11 5.19 13.73
N ILE A 448 -13.60 3.95 13.82
CA ILE A 448 -14.99 3.63 14.20
C ILE A 448 -15.05 2.77 15.48
N ARG A 449 -13.91 2.50 16.15
CA ARG A 449 -13.90 1.75 17.41
C ARG A 449 -14.41 2.63 18.56
N GLU A 450 -15.66 2.43 18.95
CA GLU A 450 -16.28 3.11 20.10
C GLU A 450 -16.57 2.07 21.20
N PRO A 451 -16.06 2.23 22.44
CA PRO A 451 -16.29 1.26 23.50
C PRO A 451 -17.78 0.93 23.72
N GLY A 452 -18.11 -0.36 23.75
CA GLY A 452 -19.47 -0.89 23.85
C GLY A 452 -20.28 -0.82 22.55
N ALA A 453 -19.75 -0.24 21.47
CA ALA A 453 -20.42 -0.26 20.17
C ALA A 453 -20.35 -1.66 19.55
N ARG A 454 -21.45 -2.05 18.90
CA ARG A 454 -21.57 -3.32 18.20
C ARG A 454 -21.70 -3.10 16.71
N TYR A 455 -21.16 -4.04 15.94
CA TYR A 455 -21.17 -4.01 14.48
C TYR A 455 -21.59 -5.38 13.94
N ALA A 456 -22.32 -5.36 12.82
CA ALA A 456 -22.55 -6.53 11.99
C ALA A 456 -21.59 -6.47 10.78
N VAL A 457 -20.82 -7.54 10.58
CA VAL A 457 -19.94 -7.72 9.42
C VAL A 457 -20.40 -8.90 8.59
N ASP A 458 -20.16 -8.88 7.28
CA ASP A 458 -20.64 -9.96 6.39
C ASP A 458 -19.97 -11.30 6.71
N ALA A 459 -18.66 -11.31 6.95
CA ALA A 459 -17.93 -12.51 7.37
C ALA A 459 -16.65 -12.17 8.13
N LEU A 460 -16.13 -13.18 8.84
CA LEU A 460 -14.80 -13.18 9.45
C LEU A 460 -13.98 -14.33 8.87
N HIS A 461 -12.70 -14.07 8.64
CA HIS A 461 -11.72 -15.07 8.25
C HIS A 461 -10.68 -15.24 9.35
N ALA A 462 -10.38 -16.47 9.72
CA ALA A 462 -9.36 -16.79 10.71
C ALA A 462 -7.96 -16.68 10.07
N ALA A 463 -7.10 -15.84 10.62
CA ALA A 463 -5.70 -15.75 10.22
C ALA A 463 -4.84 -16.70 11.06
N SER A 464 -3.73 -17.17 10.49
CA SER A 464 -2.80 -18.10 11.14
C SER A 464 -2.23 -17.57 12.46
N GLY A 465 -2.10 -16.24 12.58
CA GLY A 465 -1.61 -15.55 13.78
C GLY A 465 -2.57 -15.49 14.98
N GLY A 466 -3.73 -16.16 14.92
CA GLY A 466 -4.66 -16.21 16.04
C GLY A 466 -5.54 -14.97 16.19
N PHE A 467 -6.05 -14.45 15.08
CA PHE A 467 -6.97 -13.32 15.04
C PHE A 467 -7.94 -13.46 13.85
N TYR A 468 -8.97 -12.61 13.80
CA TYR A 468 -9.93 -12.56 12.70
C TYR A 468 -9.74 -11.33 11.83
N ARG A 469 -10.01 -11.47 10.54
CA ARG A 469 -10.05 -10.37 9.57
C ARG A 469 -11.45 -10.24 9.00
N VAL A 470 -11.93 -9.00 8.91
CA VAL A 470 -13.26 -8.70 8.36
C VAL A 470 -13.28 -8.90 6.85
N ARG A 471 -14.32 -9.56 6.33
CA ARG A 471 -14.65 -9.59 4.90
C ARG A 471 -16.02 -8.97 4.67
N GLY A 472 -16.13 -8.17 3.60
CA GLY A 472 -17.37 -7.51 3.19
C GLY A 472 -17.67 -6.21 3.96
N ASP A 473 -18.95 -5.85 4.00
CA ASP A 473 -19.40 -4.57 4.57
C ASP A 473 -19.42 -4.59 6.11
N ILE A 474 -19.17 -3.41 6.70
CA ILE A 474 -19.31 -3.15 8.14
C ILE A 474 -20.55 -2.28 8.36
N ARG A 475 -21.42 -2.68 9.29
CA ARG A 475 -22.65 -1.96 9.63
C ARG A 475 -22.74 -1.77 11.14
N ARG A 476 -23.03 -0.55 11.60
CA ARG A 476 -23.21 -0.24 13.02
C ARG A 476 -24.57 -0.75 13.52
N LEU A 477 -24.59 -1.46 14.65
CA LEU A 477 -25.82 -1.91 15.31
C LEU A 477 -26.25 -0.90 16.37
N LEU A 478 -27.54 -0.54 16.38
CA LEU A 478 -28.16 0.36 17.36
C LEU A 478 -28.64 -0.36 18.62
#